data_AF-A0A934XSK1-F1
#
_entry.id   AF-A0A934XSK1-F1
#
_cell.length_a   1.000
_cell.length_b   1.000
_cell.length_c   1.000
_cell.angle_alpha   90.00
_cell.angle_beta   90.00
_cell.angle_gamma   90.00
#
_symmetry.space_group_name_H-M   'P 1'
#
loop_
_entity.id
_entity.type
_entity.pdbx_description
1 polymer ?
#
loop_
_entity_poly.entity_id
_entity_poly.type
_entity_poly.pdbx_seq_one_letter_code
_entity_poly.pdbx_strand_id
1 'polypeptide(L)'
;MANHRGAQHGRGKETTTATLPAVLSVAREINEPRYPSFMGIRKANKAIIPSWTGGDLGLSAGQVGKAGSVMVWVDMRKPAARATECVMIKADTVEQQASILMDRLLADKVL
;
A
#
# COMPACT_ATOMS: atom_id res chain seq x y z
N MET A 1 26.44 -8.51 17.70
CA MET A 1 25.32 -8.05 18.54
C MET A 1 24.72 -6.82 17.88
N ALA A 2 23.58 -6.96 17.19
CA ALA A 2 22.90 -5.84 16.54
C ALA A 2 21.88 -5.23 17.52
N ASN A 3 22.09 -3.97 17.88
CA ASN A 3 21.28 -3.24 18.83
C ASN A 3 20.07 -2.64 18.07
N HIS A 4 18.96 -3.38 18.00
CA HIS A 4 17.69 -2.86 17.51
C HIS A 4 17.08 -1.94 18.58
N ARG A 5 17.28 -0.63 18.45
CA ARG A 5 16.57 0.36 19.23
C ARG A 5 15.35 0.87 18.45
N GLY A 6 14.18 0.38 18.87
CA GLY A 6 12.92 1.12 18.93
C GLY A 6 12.38 1.75 17.65
N ALA A 7 11.55 1.01 16.91
CA ALA A 7 10.62 1.59 15.95
C ALA A 7 9.51 2.34 16.72
N GLN A 8 9.69 3.64 16.95
CA GLN A 8 8.61 4.50 17.40
C GLN A 8 7.68 4.81 16.23
N HIS A 9 6.40 4.47 16.38
CA HIS A 9 5.35 4.86 15.46
C HIS A 9 5.10 6.38 15.61
N GLY A 10 5.65 7.15 14.67
CA GLY A 10 5.43 8.58 14.55
C GLY A 10 5.60 8.99 13.09
N ARG A 11 4.83 9.99 12.64
CA ARG A 11 4.93 10.58 11.30
C ARG A 11 6.33 11.17 11.08
N GLY A 12 7.28 10.36 10.64
CA GLY A 12 8.68 10.75 10.51
C GLY A 12 9.45 9.80 9.60
N LYS A 13 10.52 10.33 9.00
CA LYS A 13 11.50 9.57 8.21
C LYS A 13 12.63 9.12 9.13
N GLU A 14 12.97 7.84 9.09
CA GLU A 14 14.13 7.28 9.79
C GLU A 14 15.22 6.92 8.77
N THR A 15 16.48 7.16 9.14
CA THR A 15 17.65 6.72 8.37
C THR A 15 18.30 5.57 9.10
N THR A 16 18.42 4.41 8.44
CA THR A 16 18.96 3.17 9.02
C THR A 16 20.04 2.60 8.11
N THR A 17 20.98 1.83 8.68
CA THR A 17 22.03 1.11 7.96
C THR A 17 21.92 -0.40 8.22
N ALA A 18 22.32 -1.20 7.24
CA ALA A 18 22.35 -2.66 7.33
C ALA A 18 23.56 -3.21 6.56
N THR A 19 24.14 -4.30 7.05
CA THR A 19 25.19 -5.04 6.34
C THR A 19 24.58 -6.01 5.34
N LEU A 20 25.21 -6.20 4.19
CA LEU A 20 24.75 -7.14 3.17
C LEU A 20 25.07 -8.60 3.56
N PRO A 21 24.22 -9.58 3.20
CA PRO A 21 22.99 -9.44 2.41
C PRO A 21 21.81 -8.90 3.23
N ALA A 22 21.03 -7.98 2.64
CA ALA A 22 19.87 -7.37 3.28
C ALA A 22 18.66 -7.40 2.34
N VAL A 23 17.46 -7.43 2.92
CA VAL A 23 16.17 -7.38 2.20
C VAL A 23 15.46 -6.09 2.59
N LEU A 24 15.00 -5.35 1.57
CA LEU A 24 14.20 -4.13 1.75
C LEU A 24 12.87 -4.28 1.02
N SER A 25 11.78 -3.95 1.71
CA SER A 25 10.49 -3.69 1.07
C SER A 25 10.40 -2.20 0.74
N VAL A 26 9.95 -1.86 -0.46
CA VAL A 26 9.82 -0.46 -0.89
C VAL A 26 8.36 -0.12 -1.10
N ALA A 27 7.98 1.10 -0.71
CA ALA A 27 6.68 1.66 -1.02
C ALA A 27 6.68 2.24 -2.45
N ARG A 28 5.49 2.39 -3.04
CA ARG A 28 5.33 2.92 -4.40
C ARG A 28 5.96 4.31 -4.56
N GLU A 29 5.94 5.11 -3.50
CA GLU A 29 6.39 6.50 -3.45
C GLU A 29 7.93 6.65 -3.50
N ILE A 30 8.70 5.55 -3.49
CA ILE A 30 10.16 5.63 -3.50
C ILE A 30 10.71 6.26 -4.80
N ASN A 31 10.03 6.08 -5.93
CA ASN A 31 10.39 6.66 -7.22
C ASN A 31 9.24 6.59 -8.25
N GLU A 32 9.41 7.30 -9.38
CA GLU A 32 8.56 7.14 -10.56
C GLU A 32 9.20 6.13 -11.54
N PRO A 33 8.48 5.06 -11.95
CA PRO A 33 9.01 4.10 -12.92
C PRO A 33 9.34 4.76 -14.27
N ARG A 34 10.55 4.51 -14.77
CA ARG A 34 10.96 5.01 -16.09
C ARG A 34 10.13 4.39 -17.21
N TYR A 35 9.82 5.17 -18.24
CA TYR A 35 9.19 4.64 -19.45
C TYR A 35 10.11 3.64 -20.17
N PRO A 36 9.54 2.53 -20.70
CA PRO A 36 10.31 1.60 -21.49
C PRO A 36 10.65 2.22 -22.85
N SER A 37 11.89 2.02 -23.31
CA SER A 37 12.26 2.39 -24.69
C SER A 37 11.80 1.31 -25.66
N PHE A 38 11.61 1.66 -26.93
CA PHE A 38 11.26 0.70 -27.98
C PHE A 38 12.26 -0.47 -28.06
N MET A 39 13.56 -0.17 -27.95
CA MET A 39 14.61 -1.17 -27.90
C MET A 39 14.54 -2.04 -26.63
N GLY A 40 14.18 -1.44 -25.49
CA GLY A 40 13.94 -2.16 -24.24
C GLY A 40 12.80 -3.16 -24.36
N ILE A 41 11.68 -2.75 -24.96
CA ILE A 41 10.51 -3.62 -25.22
C ILE A 41 10.92 -4.79 -26.13
N ARG A 42 11.61 -4.51 -27.24
CA ARG A 42 12.09 -5.56 -28.15
C ARG A 42 13.02 -6.55 -27.47
N LYS A 43 13.91 -6.10 -26.59
CA LYS A 43 14.81 -6.97 -25.82
C LYS A 43 14.04 -7.83 -24.83
N ALA A 44 13.08 -7.25 -24.09
CA ALA A 44 12.23 -7.98 -23.15
C ALA A 44 11.40 -9.06 -23.86
N ASN A 45 10.81 -8.74 -25.02
CA ASN A 45 10.02 -9.70 -25.80
C ASN A 45 10.85 -10.90 -26.33
N LYS A 46 12.16 -10.73 -26.50
CA LYS A 46 13.07 -11.80 -26.94
C LYS A 46 13.70 -12.56 -25.76
N ALA A 47 13.55 -12.06 -24.53
CA ALA A 47 14.15 -12.69 -23.37
C ALA A 47 13.44 -14.02 -23.09
N ILE A 48 14.22 -15.09 -22.91
CA ILE A 48 13.69 -16.36 -22.44
C ILE A 48 13.49 -16.24 -20.93
N ILE A 49 12.23 -16.25 -20.49
CA ILE A 49 11.88 -16.21 -19.07
C ILE A 49 11.77 -17.66 -18.59
N PRO A 50 12.67 -18.15 -17.71
CA PRO A 50 12.56 -19.50 -17.19
C PRO A 50 11.29 -19.65 -16.35
N SER A 51 10.61 -20.78 -16.49
CA SER A 51 9.50 -21.17 -15.63
C SER A 51 10.00 -22.23 -14.66
N TRP A 52 9.77 -22.01 -13.37
CA TRP A 52 10.15 -22.94 -12.31
C TRP A 52 8.90 -23.50 -11.64
N THR A 53 8.92 -24.80 -11.39
CA THR A 53 7.99 -25.49 -10.50
C THR A 53 8.50 -25.44 -9.06
N GLY A 54 7.64 -25.80 -8.09
CA GLY A 54 8.09 -25.97 -6.71
C GLY A 54 9.19 -27.04 -6.57
N GLY A 55 9.12 -28.10 -7.38
CA GLY A 55 10.12 -29.18 -7.40
C GLY A 55 11.49 -28.72 -7.88
N ASP A 56 11.54 -27.83 -8.88
CA ASP A 56 12.80 -27.24 -9.37
C ASP A 56 13.52 -26.42 -8.29
N LEU A 57 12.79 -25.95 -7.29
CA LEU A 57 13.29 -25.18 -6.15
C LEU A 57 13.47 -26.03 -4.87
N GLY A 58 13.23 -27.34 -4.93
CA GLY A 58 13.32 -28.25 -3.78
C GLY A 58 12.21 -28.06 -2.74
N LEU A 59 11.07 -27.48 -3.12
CA LEU A 59 9.94 -27.20 -2.23
C LEU A 59 8.92 -28.34 -2.25
N SER A 60 8.50 -28.81 -1.08
CA SER A 60 7.41 -29.78 -0.94
C SER A 60 6.04 -29.09 -0.97
N ALA A 61 4.99 -29.84 -1.32
CA ALA A 61 3.62 -29.33 -1.36
C ALA A 61 3.14 -28.76 -0.01
N GLY A 62 3.65 -29.29 1.11
CA GLY A 62 3.31 -28.82 2.45
C GLY A 62 4.00 -27.51 2.87
N GLN A 63 4.92 -26.97 2.07
CA GLN A 63 5.64 -25.72 2.38
C GLN A 63 5.09 -24.51 1.61
N VAL A 64 4.25 -24.73 0.61
CA VAL A 64 3.79 -23.69 -0.32
C VAL A 64 2.29 -23.71 -0.54
N GLY A 65 1.76 -22.61 -1.06
CA GLY A 65 0.34 -22.48 -1.37
C GLY A 65 -0.55 -22.65 -0.14
N LYS A 66 -1.76 -23.20 -0.34
CA LYS A 66 -2.74 -23.38 0.75
C LYS A 66 -2.25 -24.36 1.83
N ALA A 67 -1.55 -25.42 1.44
CA ALA A 67 -1.11 -26.47 2.35
C ALA A 67 0.02 -26.00 3.28
N GLY A 68 0.88 -25.08 2.82
CA GLY A 68 1.91 -24.45 3.66
C GLY A 68 1.49 -23.17 4.37
N SER A 69 0.25 -22.70 4.19
CA SER A 69 -0.23 -21.48 4.84
C SER A 69 -0.62 -21.76 6.28
N VAL A 70 -0.10 -20.97 7.22
CA VAL A 70 -0.51 -21.00 8.64
C VAL A 70 -1.90 -20.39 8.82
N MET A 71 -2.35 -19.55 7.88
CA MET A 71 -3.60 -18.82 7.95
C MET A 71 -4.58 -19.28 6.86
N VAL A 72 -5.87 -19.33 7.19
CA VAL A 72 -6.95 -19.65 6.25
C VAL A 72 -7.98 -18.52 6.27
N TRP A 73 -8.37 -18.07 5.08
CA TRP A 73 -9.49 -17.14 4.91
C TRP A 73 -10.80 -17.88 5.13
N VAL A 74 -11.48 -17.59 6.24
CA VAL A 74 -12.75 -18.25 6.61
C VAL A 74 -13.97 -17.58 5.98
N ASP A 75 -13.88 -16.28 5.73
CA ASP A 75 -14.99 -15.47 5.24
C ASP A 75 -14.45 -14.17 4.63
N MET A 76 -15.04 -13.76 3.51
CA MET A 76 -14.63 -12.56 2.78
C MET A 76 -15.88 -11.89 2.24
N ARG A 77 -16.25 -10.76 2.83
CA ARG A 77 -17.44 -10.00 2.46
C ARG A 77 -17.08 -8.56 2.15
N LYS A 78 -17.88 -7.95 1.28
CA LYS A 78 -17.80 -6.51 1.06
C LYS A 78 -18.23 -5.79 2.35
N PRO A 79 -17.51 -4.74 2.79
CA PRO A 79 -17.98 -3.88 3.86
C PRO A 79 -19.36 -3.32 3.53
N ALA A 80 -20.20 -3.10 4.55
CA ALA A 80 -21.49 -2.45 4.35
C ALA A 80 -21.30 -1.07 3.70
N ALA A 81 -22.18 -0.71 2.76
CA ALA A 81 -22.18 0.63 2.20
C ALA A 81 -22.42 1.64 3.33
N ARG A 82 -21.56 2.66 3.43
CA ARG A 82 -21.80 3.74 4.38
C ARG A 82 -22.93 4.61 3.83
N ALA A 83 -24.01 4.74 4.58
CA ALA A 83 -24.98 5.80 4.34
C ALA A 83 -24.34 7.13 4.80
N THR A 84 -23.93 7.95 3.85
CA THR A 84 -23.42 9.31 4.10
C THR A 84 -24.42 10.32 3.57
N GLU A 85 -24.79 11.28 4.41
CA GLU A 85 -25.55 12.44 3.97
C GLU A 85 -24.59 13.49 3.42
N CYS A 86 -24.80 13.90 2.17
CA CYS A 86 -24.08 15.01 1.56
C CYS A 86 -24.93 16.27 1.66
N VAL A 87 -24.50 17.23 2.47
CA VAL A 87 -25.20 18.51 2.65
C VAL A 87 -24.54 19.57 1.79
N MET A 88 -25.26 20.04 0.77
CA MET A 88 -24.81 21.13 -0.09
C MET A 88 -25.30 22.48 0.47
N ILE A 89 -24.40 23.25 1.07
CA ILE A 89 -24.71 24.58 1.62
C ILE A 89 -24.81 25.58 0.46
N LYS A 90 -25.89 26.36 0.42
CA LYS A 90 -26.07 27.47 -0.53
C LYS A 90 -26.29 28.77 0.24
N ALA A 91 -25.63 29.83 -0.18
CA ALA A 91 -25.81 31.18 0.35
C ALA A 91 -25.60 32.21 -0.77
N ASP A 92 -26.00 33.46 -0.52
CA ASP A 92 -25.95 34.52 -1.53
C ASP A 92 -24.52 35.05 -1.76
N THR A 93 -23.64 34.88 -0.76
CA THR A 93 -22.21 35.20 -0.88
C THR A 93 -21.32 34.03 -0.46
N VAL A 94 -20.10 34.02 -0.97
CA VAL A 94 -19.10 32.99 -0.68
C VAL A 94 -18.73 32.98 0.81
N GLU A 95 -18.66 34.16 1.43
CA GLU A 95 -18.30 34.35 2.84
C GLU A 95 -19.36 33.72 3.75
N GLN A 96 -20.64 33.92 3.44
CA GLN A 96 -21.75 33.32 4.19
C GLN A 96 -21.74 31.79 4.06
N GLN A 97 -21.52 31.29 2.85
CA GLN A 97 -21.44 29.85 2.59
C GLN A 97 -20.29 29.20 3.38
N ALA A 98 -19.12 29.85 3.43
CA ALA A 98 -17.96 29.38 4.20
C ALA A 98 -18.20 29.42 5.71
N SER A 99 -18.86 30.47 6.23
CA SER A 99 -19.21 30.56 7.66
C SER A 99 -20.12 29.42 8.09
N ILE A 100 -21.20 29.16 7.33
CA ILE A 100 -22.15 28.08 7.62
C ILE A 100 -21.45 26.71 7.58
N LEU A 101 -20.52 26.52 6.64
CA LEU A 101 -19.72 25.30 6.57
C LEU A 101 -18.85 25.13 7.82
N MET A 102 -18.14 26.18 8.25
CA MET A 102 -17.27 26.13 9.42
C MET A 102 -18.05 25.81 10.70
N ASP A 103 -19.17 26.49 10.92
CA ASP A 103 -20.04 26.26 12.07
C ASP A 103 -20.51 24.81 12.10
N ARG A 104 -20.88 24.25 10.95
CA ARG A 104 -21.30 22.86 10.85
C ARG A 104 -20.18 21.87 11.14
N LEU A 105 -18.98 22.09 10.60
CA LEU A 105 -17.83 21.21 10.82
C LEU A 105 -17.37 21.21 12.30
N LEU A 106 -17.45 22.36 12.97
CA LEU A 106 -17.22 22.48 14.41
C LEU A 106 -18.27 21.74 15.23
N ALA A 107 -19.55 21.92 14.89
CA ALA A 107 -20.65 21.25 15.57
C ALA A 107 -20.55 19.72 15.45
N ASP A 108 -20.16 19.22 14.28
CA ASP A 108 -19.97 17.80 14.00
C ASP A 108 -18.60 17.26 14.48
N LYS A 109 -17.73 18.11 15.05
CA LYS A 109 -16.40 17.78 15.60
C LYS A 109 -15.47 17.07 14.60
N VAL A 110 -15.56 17.48 13.33
CA VAL A 110 -14.73 16.92 12.25
C VAL A 110 -13.41 17.70 12.09
N LEU A 111 -13.34 18.89 12.68
CA LEU A 111 -12.17 19.77 12.75
C LEU A 111 -11.66 19.89 14.20
#